data_AF-A0A7C6ACL4-F1
#
_entry.id   AF-A0A7C6ACL4-F1
#
_cell.length_a   1.000
_cell.length_b   1.000
_cell.length_c   1.000
_cell.angle_alpha   90.00
_cell.angle_beta   90.00
_cell.angle_gamma   90.00
#
_symmetry.space_group_name_H-M   'P 1'
#
loop_
_entity.id
_entity.type
_entity.pdbx_description
1 polymer ?
#
loop_
_entity_poly.entity_id
_entity_poly.type
_entity_poly.pdbx_seq_one_letter_code
_entity_poly.pdbx_strand_id
1 'polypeptide(L)'
;MKTITITSFFDSNQQLLKNLITDQGQGNIKEIIDYIREQIREKKYRNEKLNINQLRKFYDSFLKIYNTKTDENEKKIHLLMLKANAEYSAKRLHTNRFKEFLSNRINIVVSKSGEEFKKNLDAFKLHFEALVAYYPKN
;
A
#
# COMPACT_ATOMS: atom_id res chain seq x y z
N MET A 1 -9.44 16.29 -5.06
CA MET A 1 -9.79 15.21 -4.11
C MET A 1 -8.63 14.99 -3.16
N LYS A 2 -8.88 14.80 -1.86
CA LYS A 2 -7.81 14.60 -0.87
C LYS A 2 -7.19 13.21 -1.06
N THR A 3 -5.88 13.12 -1.23
CA THR A 3 -5.14 11.85 -1.17
C THR A 3 -5.37 11.19 0.19
N ILE A 4 -5.61 9.87 0.22
CA ILE A 4 -5.70 9.12 1.48
C ILE A 4 -4.30 8.70 1.92
N THR A 5 -3.61 9.61 2.60
CA THR A 5 -2.34 9.36 3.28
C THR A 5 -2.57 9.03 4.75
N ILE A 6 -1.69 8.18 5.28
CA ILE A 6 -1.52 8.00 6.73
C ILE A 6 -0.16 8.58 7.14
N THR A 7 -0.04 8.97 8.40
CA THR A 7 1.22 9.43 9.00
C THR A 7 1.87 8.36 9.88
N SER A 8 1.08 7.40 10.35
CA SER A 8 1.49 6.30 11.21
C SER A 8 0.55 5.10 11.02
N PHE A 9 1.05 3.88 11.28
CA PHE A 9 0.21 2.69 11.44
C PHE A 9 -0.36 2.54 12.86
N PHE A 10 0.18 3.29 13.81
CA PHE A 10 -0.10 3.16 15.24
C PHE A 10 -0.72 4.43 15.80
N ASP A 11 -1.58 4.25 16.80
CA ASP A 11 -2.11 5.34 17.62
C ASP A 11 -1.07 5.84 18.64
N SER A 12 -1.47 6.81 19.47
CA SER A 12 -0.63 7.35 20.55
C SER A 12 -0.22 6.32 21.60
N ASN A 13 -0.98 5.23 21.72
CA ASN A 13 -0.75 4.13 22.65
C ASN A 13 0.04 2.97 22.00
N GLN A 14 0.65 3.19 20.83
CA GLN A 14 1.44 2.20 20.11
C GLN A 14 0.63 0.98 19.63
N GLN A 15 -0.70 1.07 19.61
CA GLN A 15 -1.60 0.04 19.10
C GLN A 15 -1.88 0.25 17.61
N LEU A 16 -2.02 -0.85 16.87
CA LEU A 16 -2.34 -0.79 15.44
C LEU A 16 -3.70 -0.11 15.25
N LEU A 17 -3.74 0.87 14.34
CA LEU A 17 -4.96 1.56 13.95
C LEU A 17 -5.93 0.58 13.27
N LYS A 18 -6.96 0.16 14.00
CA LYS A 18 -7.92 -0.90 13.58
C LYS A 18 -8.66 -0.56 12.29
N ASN A 19 -8.97 0.71 12.06
CA ASN A 19 -9.57 1.19 10.81
C ASN A 19 -8.72 0.85 9.58
N LEU A 20 -7.38 0.77 9.70
CA LEU A 20 -6.53 0.41 8.56
C LEU A 20 -6.74 -1.04 8.09
N ILE A 21 -7.30 -1.91 8.92
CA ILE A 21 -7.49 -3.33 8.60
C ILE A 21 -8.97 -3.76 8.61
N THR A 22 -9.89 -2.83 8.87
CA THR A 22 -11.34 -3.06 8.91
C THR A 22 -12.05 -2.14 7.92
N ASP A 23 -13.32 -2.39 7.66
CA ASP A 23 -14.21 -1.56 6.85
C ASP A 23 -15.02 -0.55 7.69
N GLN A 24 -14.61 -0.33 8.94
CA GLN A 24 -15.28 0.55 9.91
C GLN A 24 -14.39 1.72 10.34
N GLY A 25 -15.03 2.84 10.69
CA GLY A 25 -14.34 4.07 11.09
C GLY A 25 -13.83 4.91 9.91
N GLN A 26 -13.26 6.08 10.19
CA GLN A 26 -12.75 7.00 9.17
C GLN A 26 -11.39 6.54 8.62
N GLY A 27 -11.14 6.69 7.32
CA GLY A 27 -9.87 6.29 6.69
C GLY A 27 -9.70 4.78 6.59
N ASN A 28 -10.82 4.05 6.60
CA ASN A 28 -10.82 2.59 6.65
C ASN A 28 -10.41 1.95 5.31
N ILE A 29 -10.31 0.61 5.29
CA ILE A 29 -9.86 -0.10 4.08
C ILE A 29 -10.79 0.08 2.88
N LYS A 30 -12.10 0.23 3.12
CA LYS A 30 -13.10 0.44 2.09
C LYS A 30 -12.95 1.83 1.45
N GLU A 31 -12.77 2.87 2.25
CA GLU A 31 -12.49 4.23 1.75
C GLU A 31 -11.21 4.26 0.91
N ILE A 32 -10.17 3.52 1.33
CA ILE A 32 -8.93 3.38 0.56
C ILE A 32 -9.17 2.69 -0.78
N ILE A 33 -9.96 1.61 -0.80
CA ILE A 33 -10.31 0.90 -2.03
C ILE A 33 -11.11 1.81 -2.97
N ASP A 34 -12.10 2.53 -2.44
CA ASP A 34 -12.92 3.45 -3.21
C ASP A 34 -12.06 4.56 -3.82
N TYR A 35 -11.13 5.11 -3.03
CA TYR A 35 -10.12 6.04 -3.54
C TYR A 35 -9.25 5.41 -4.63
N ILE A 36 -8.69 4.21 -4.43
CA ILE A 36 -7.85 3.56 -5.45
C ILE A 36 -8.62 3.27 -6.76
N ARG A 37 -9.90 2.92 -6.66
CA ARG A 37 -10.75 2.51 -7.79
C ARG A 37 -11.45 3.66 -8.51
N GLU A 38 -11.55 4.81 -7.87
CA GLU A 38 -12.30 5.92 -8.44
C GLU A 38 -11.63 6.42 -9.73
N GLN A 39 -12.45 6.50 -10.78
CA GLN A 39 -12.03 6.90 -12.11
C GLN A 39 -11.69 8.39 -12.11
N ILE A 40 -10.54 8.73 -12.69
CA ILE A 40 -10.33 10.07 -13.19
C ILE A 40 -11.25 10.19 -14.39
N ARG A 41 -12.19 11.15 -14.38
CA ARG A 41 -13.33 11.27 -15.32
C ARG A 41 -12.99 11.38 -16.82
N GLU A 42 -11.73 11.25 -17.21
CA GLU A 42 -11.31 11.32 -18.60
C GLU A 42 -11.54 9.97 -19.27
N LYS A 43 -12.69 9.80 -19.95
CA LYS A 43 -13.12 8.59 -20.69
C LYS A 43 -12.17 8.08 -21.80
N LYS A 44 -10.88 8.47 -21.80
CA LYS A 44 -9.93 8.25 -22.89
C LYS A 44 -9.20 6.91 -22.81
N TYR A 45 -9.12 6.26 -21.64
CA TYR A 45 -8.35 5.03 -21.47
C TYR A 45 -9.19 3.85 -20.96
N ARG A 46 -9.13 2.71 -21.66
CA ARG A 46 -9.85 1.46 -21.31
C ARG A 46 -9.36 0.80 -20.00
N ASN A 47 -8.20 1.18 -19.47
CA ASN A 47 -7.47 0.46 -18.40
C ASN A 47 -7.18 1.31 -17.15
N GLU A 48 -8.01 2.28 -16.80
CA GLU A 48 -7.74 3.22 -15.69
C GLU A 48 -7.88 2.64 -14.28
N LYS A 49 -8.37 1.41 -14.16
CA LYS A 49 -8.59 0.76 -12.87
C LYS A 49 -7.52 -0.28 -12.60
N LEU A 50 -6.90 -0.20 -11.43
CA LEU A 50 -6.06 -1.28 -10.92
C LEU A 50 -6.91 -2.56 -10.85
N ASN A 51 -6.52 -3.59 -11.60
CA ASN A 51 -7.15 -4.91 -11.53
C ASN A 51 -6.61 -5.67 -10.31
N ILE A 52 -7.44 -6.51 -9.67
CA ILE A 52 -7.05 -7.39 -8.57
C ILE A 52 -5.79 -8.23 -8.86
N ASN A 53 -5.59 -8.69 -10.09
CA ASN A 53 -4.41 -9.46 -10.48
C ASN A 53 -3.14 -8.60 -10.47
N GLN A 54 -3.24 -7.31 -10.80
CA GLN A 54 -2.13 -6.38 -10.69
C GLN A 54 -1.82 -6.10 -9.22
N LEU A 55 -2.86 -5.85 -8.41
CA LEU A 55 -2.72 -5.66 -6.96
C LEU A 55 -2.03 -6.86 -6.29
N ARG A 56 -2.46 -8.08 -6.62
CA ARG A 56 -1.85 -9.32 -6.12
C ARG A 56 -0.39 -9.45 -6.51
N LYS A 57 -0.01 -9.12 -7.75
CA LYS A 57 1.41 -9.13 -8.16
C LYS A 57 2.27 -8.20 -7.29
N PHE A 58 1.78 -7.01 -6.96
CA PHE A 58 2.48 -6.11 -6.06
C PHE A 58 2.56 -6.67 -4.63
N TYR A 59 1.47 -7.28 -4.16
CA TYR A 59 1.46 -7.92 -2.85
C TYR A 59 2.40 -9.13 -2.77
N ASP A 60 2.45 -9.98 -3.80
CA ASP A 60 3.37 -11.10 -3.89
C ASP A 60 4.84 -10.62 -3.90
N SER A 61 5.13 -9.56 -4.66
CA SER A 61 6.44 -8.90 -4.62
C SER A 61 6.77 -8.39 -3.22
N PHE A 62 5.82 -7.75 -2.55
CA PHE A 62 5.99 -7.32 -1.16
C PHE A 62 6.23 -8.50 -0.22
N LEU A 63 5.46 -9.60 -0.33
CA LEU A 63 5.63 -10.79 0.50
C LEU A 63 6.99 -11.45 0.30
N LYS A 64 7.54 -11.45 -0.91
CA LYS A 64 8.91 -11.91 -1.14
C LYS A 64 9.90 -11.09 -0.31
N ILE A 65 9.79 -9.76 -0.35
CA ILE A 65 10.64 -8.83 0.43
C ILE A 65 10.44 -9.04 1.94
N TYR A 66 9.18 -9.19 2.37
CA TYR A 66 8.84 -9.43 3.76
C TYR A 66 9.48 -10.71 4.29
N ASN A 67 9.39 -11.81 3.53
CA ASN A 67 9.86 -13.13 3.94
C ASN A 67 11.37 -13.37 3.71
N THR A 68 12.09 -12.48 3.01
CA THR A 68 13.54 -12.64 2.86
C THR A 68 14.24 -12.59 4.22
N LYS A 69 15.33 -13.35 4.38
CA LYS A 69 16.19 -13.30 5.59
C LYS A 69 17.33 -12.28 5.48
N THR A 70 17.16 -11.30 4.61
CA THR A 70 18.14 -10.23 4.38
C THR A 70 18.09 -9.20 5.50
N ASP A 71 19.16 -8.42 5.65
CA ASP A 71 19.20 -7.36 6.64
C ASP A 71 18.22 -6.21 6.34
N GLU A 72 18.08 -5.31 7.29
CA GLU A 72 17.17 -4.16 7.22
C GLU A 72 17.48 -3.25 6.03
N ASN A 73 18.75 -2.95 5.76
CA ASN A 73 19.13 -2.02 4.69
C ASN A 73 18.77 -2.62 3.33
N GLU A 74 19.06 -3.91 3.13
CA GLU A 74 18.69 -4.61 1.91
C GLU A 74 17.16 -4.68 1.74
N LYS A 75 16.40 -4.96 2.82
CA LYS A 75 14.93 -4.89 2.77
C LYS A 75 14.43 -3.50 2.41
N LYS A 76 15.00 -2.43 2.98
CA LYS A 76 14.65 -1.03 2.64
C LYS A 76 14.91 -0.75 1.16
N ILE A 77 16.05 -1.19 0.62
CA ILE A 77 16.36 -1.06 -0.81
C ILE A 77 15.30 -1.77 -1.65
N HIS A 78 14.94 -3.01 -1.31
CA HIS A 78 13.90 -3.74 -2.04
C HIS A 78 12.51 -3.08 -1.95
N LEU A 79 12.15 -2.51 -0.79
CA LEU A 79 10.92 -1.72 -0.65
C LEU A 79 10.96 -0.47 -1.54
N LEU A 80 12.08 0.23 -1.61
CA LEU A 80 12.25 1.38 -2.51
C LEU A 80 12.18 0.97 -3.99
N MET A 81 12.70 -0.20 -4.36
CA MET A 81 12.53 -0.76 -5.71
C MET A 81 11.05 -1.08 -6.01
N LEU A 82 10.32 -1.65 -5.04
CA LEU A 82 8.89 -1.91 -5.18
C LEU A 82 8.10 -0.60 -5.38
N LYS A 83 8.46 0.46 -4.64
CA LYS A 83 7.92 1.81 -4.83
C LYS A 83 8.18 2.32 -6.25
N ALA A 84 9.42 2.24 -6.74
CA ALA A 84 9.76 2.67 -8.10
C ALA A 84 9.00 1.87 -9.18
N ASN A 85 8.79 0.56 -8.97
CA ASN A 85 7.98 -0.26 -9.86
C ASN A 85 6.51 0.20 -9.91
N ALA A 86 5.94 0.63 -8.77
CA ALA A 86 4.59 1.20 -8.74
C ALA A 86 4.52 2.55 -9.47
N GLU A 87 5.55 3.40 -9.35
CA GLU A 87 5.66 4.66 -10.09
C GLU A 87 5.72 4.43 -11.61
N TYR A 88 6.53 3.47 -12.04
CA TYR A 88 6.62 3.08 -13.45
C TYR A 88 5.29 2.51 -13.97
N SER A 89 4.68 1.62 -13.19
CA SER A 89 3.38 1.02 -13.53
C SER A 89 2.26 2.05 -13.61
N ALA A 90 2.26 3.06 -12.73
CA ALA A 90 1.27 4.14 -12.74
C ALA A 90 1.34 4.99 -14.02
N LYS A 91 2.54 5.24 -14.55
CA LYS A 91 2.69 5.95 -15.84
C LYS A 91 2.08 5.18 -17.01
N ARG A 92 2.20 3.85 -17.00
CA ARG A 92 1.75 2.97 -18.10
C ARG A 92 0.28 2.54 -17.97
N LEU A 93 -0.19 2.34 -16.74
CA LEU A 93 -1.49 1.73 -16.42
C LEU A 93 -2.45 2.72 -15.75
N HIS A 94 -2.06 3.98 -15.59
CA HIS A 94 -2.85 5.05 -14.96
C HIS A 94 -3.25 4.76 -13.50
N THR A 95 -2.51 3.90 -12.79
CA THR A 95 -2.77 3.51 -11.39
C THR A 95 -2.19 4.51 -10.37
N ASN A 96 -2.29 5.81 -10.64
CA ASN A 96 -1.66 6.88 -9.84
C ASN A 96 -2.04 6.85 -8.36
N ARG A 97 -3.30 6.53 -8.06
CA ARG A 97 -3.82 6.46 -6.69
C ARG A 97 -3.29 5.26 -5.92
N PHE A 98 -3.10 4.13 -6.59
CA PHE A 98 -2.42 2.97 -6.01
C PHE A 98 -0.94 3.27 -5.75
N LYS A 99 -0.27 3.96 -6.67
CA LYS A 99 1.09 4.47 -6.44
C LYS A 99 1.14 5.35 -5.19
N GLU A 100 0.24 6.33 -5.05
CA GLU A 100 0.17 7.18 -3.86
C GLU A 100 -0.01 6.38 -2.58
N PHE A 101 -0.94 5.40 -2.59
CA PHE A 101 -1.12 4.46 -1.48
C PHE A 101 0.21 3.77 -1.12
N LEU A 102 0.83 3.10 -2.09
CA LEU A 102 2.00 2.25 -1.85
C LEU A 102 3.22 3.08 -1.41
N SER A 103 3.47 4.20 -2.09
CA SER A 103 4.58 5.11 -1.77
C SER A 103 4.45 5.68 -0.35
N ASN A 104 3.26 6.07 0.09
CA ASN A 104 3.04 6.59 1.44
C ASN A 104 3.40 5.55 2.51
N ARG A 105 2.91 4.30 2.37
CA ARG A 105 3.19 3.24 3.35
C ARG A 105 4.65 2.81 3.36
N ILE A 106 5.26 2.67 2.18
CA ILE A 106 6.69 2.34 2.07
C ILE A 106 7.54 3.43 2.73
N ASN A 107 7.26 4.71 2.46
CA ASN A 107 7.99 5.83 3.07
C ASN A 107 7.92 5.80 4.61
N ILE A 108 6.77 5.45 5.19
CA ILE A 108 6.63 5.29 6.65
C ILE A 108 7.56 4.19 7.15
N VAL A 109 7.52 3.01 6.54
CA VAL A 109 8.34 1.85 6.96
C VAL A 109 9.83 2.17 6.84
N VAL A 110 10.30 2.66 5.69
CA VAL A 110 11.74 2.87 5.44
C VAL A 110 12.34 4.02 6.27
N SER A 111 11.51 4.93 6.78
CA SER A 111 11.93 6.01 7.68
C SER A 111 12.27 5.53 9.10
N LYS A 112 11.91 4.29 9.45
CA LYS A 112 12.16 3.68 10.76
C LYS A 112 13.41 2.82 10.74
N SER A 113 13.91 2.47 11.93
CA SER A 113 15.08 1.59 12.09
C SER A 113 14.89 0.61 13.24
N GLY A 114 15.57 -0.53 13.20
CA GLY A 114 15.59 -1.52 14.27
C GLY A 114 14.21 -2.17 14.51
N GLU A 115 13.78 -2.22 15.78
CA GLU A 115 12.49 -2.80 16.16
C GLU A 115 11.30 -2.03 15.55
N GLU A 116 11.40 -0.70 15.48
CA GLU A 116 10.37 0.13 14.86
C GLU A 116 10.22 -0.17 13.37
N PHE A 117 11.31 -0.45 12.66
CA PHE A 117 11.25 -0.90 11.26
C PHE A 117 10.45 -2.20 11.15
N LYS A 118 10.78 -3.21 11.96
CA LYS A 118 10.09 -4.51 11.96
C LYS A 118 8.60 -4.35 12.26
N LYS A 119 8.27 -3.60 13.31
CA LYS A 119 6.90 -3.32 13.74
C LYS A 119 6.08 -2.62 12.65
N ASN A 120 6.65 -1.61 11.98
CA ASN A 120 5.98 -0.91 10.88
C ASN A 120 5.87 -1.79 9.62
N LEU A 121 6.86 -2.64 9.35
CA LEU A 121 6.81 -3.60 8.24
C LEU A 121 5.70 -4.64 8.45
N ASP A 122 5.54 -5.16 9.66
CA ASP A 122 4.45 -6.07 10.03
C ASP A 122 3.07 -5.40 9.91
N ALA A 123 2.94 -4.17 10.39
CA ALA A 123 1.72 -3.39 10.24
C ALA A 123 1.39 -3.13 8.76
N PHE A 124 2.40 -2.82 7.95
CA PHE A 124 2.19 -2.65 6.52
C PHE A 124 1.77 -3.95 5.85
N LYS A 125 2.34 -5.10 6.24
CA LYS A 125 1.89 -6.42 5.76
C LYS A 125 0.40 -6.62 6.03
N LEU A 126 -0.06 -6.41 7.26
CA LEU A 126 -1.47 -6.56 7.62
C LEU A 126 -2.37 -5.60 6.83
N HIS A 127 -1.93 -4.34 6.66
CA HIS A 127 -2.70 -3.35 5.92
C HIS A 127 -2.80 -3.70 4.43
N PHE A 128 -1.71 -4.17 3.81
CA PHE A 128 -1.69 -4.57 2.41
C PHE A 128 -2.50 -5.87 2.21
N GLU A 129 -2.41 -6.81 3.14
CA GLU A 129 -3.23 -8.02 3.16
C GLU A 129 -4.73 -7.68 3.24
N ALA A 130 -5.12 -6.76 4.13
CA ALA A 130 -6.48 -6.25 4.21
C ALA A 130 -6.91 -5.59 2.88
N LEU A 131 -6.05 -4.76 2.28
CA LEU A 131 -6.36 -4.15 0.99
C LEU A 131 -6.68 -5.23 -0.06
N VAL A 132 -5.82 -6.24 -0.19
CA VAL A 132 -6.00 -7.34 -1.16
C VAL A 132 -7.27 -8.15 -0.86
N ALA A 133 -7.56 -8.43 0.42
CA ALA A 133 -8.71 -9.23 0.84
C ALA A 133 -10.05 -8.53 0.57
N TYR A 134 -10.12 -7.22 0.83
CA TYR A 134 -11.32 -6.42 0.59
C TYR A 134 -11.44 -5.93 -0.85
N TYR A 135 -10.38 -5.99 -1.66
CA TYR A 135 -10.41 -5.48 -3.03
C TYR A 135 -11.37 -6.31 -3.92
N PRO A 136 -12.34 -5.67 -4.59
CA PRO A 136 -13.29 -6.38 -5.45
C PRO A 136 -12.61 -7.11 -6.61
N LYS A 137 -13.11 -8.31 -6.94
CA LYS A 137 -12.57 -9.14 -8.04
C LYS A 137 -12.95 -8.63 -9.45
N ASN A 138 -13.82 -7.62 -9.54
CA ASN A 138 -14.48 -7.16 -10.77
C ASN A 138 -13.62 -6.19 -11.59
#